data_AF-A0A5B6VNQ8-F1
#
_entry.id   AF-A0A5B6VNQ8-F1
#
_cell.length_a   1.000
_cell.length_b   1.000
_cell.length_c   1.000
_cell.angle_alpha   90.00
_cell.angle_beta   90.00
_cell.angle_gamma   90.00
#
_symmetry.space_group_name_H-M   'P 1'
#
loop_
_entity.id
_entity.type
_entity.pdbx_description
1 polymer ?
#
loop_
_entity_poly.entity_id
_entity_poly.type
_entity_poly.pdbx_seq_one_letter_code
_entity_poly.pdbx_strand_id
1 'polypeptide(L)'
;MNEWFIEYLRTNPAVQQPPPPAHQLVDKIRKYGAEEFRATADDDPERDEFWLENTIRVLDKLSCTPVKCLKCVVSLLKETTYHWWNTLISVVPRENVTWEFFQTEFRKKYISQRLLDQKKKEFLELKQGSMTEFVRLSKYAREWVPTEADICKQFEVGLNEDIKLLIGILELREFVVLADRAHKAEELIKEKKQAEREA
;
A
#
# COMPACT_ATOMS: atom_id res chain seq x y z
N MET A 1 -12.39 -35.81 -40.36
CA MET A 1 -11.54 -34.96 -39.50
C MET A 1 -10.11 -35.34 -39.83
N ASN A 2 -9.29 -34.41 -40.32
CA ASN A 2 -8.06 -34.74 -41.02
C ASN A 2 -6.94 -35.09 -40.01
N GLU A 3 -6.10 -36.07 -40.33
CA GLU A 3 -4.97 -36.54 -39.49
C GLU A 3 -4.07 -35.39 -38.99
N TRP A 4 -3.85 -34.39 -39.84
CA TRP A 4 -3.09 -33.19 -39.48
C TRP A 4 -3.70 -32.40 -38.30
N PHE A 5 -5.02 -32.37 -38.20
CA PHE A 5 -5.72 -31.66 -37.13
C PHE A 5 -5.56 -32.39 -35.78
N ILE A 6 -5.50 -33.73 -35.80
CA ILE A 6 -5.27 -34.54 -34.60
C ILE A 6 -3.82 -34.42 -34.13
N GLU A 7 -2.85 -34.37 -35.06
CA GLU A 7 -1.44 -34.19 -34.74
C GLU A 7 -1.16 -32.80 -34.15
N TYR A 8 -1.80 -31.75 -34.69
CA TYR A 8 -1.72 -30.39 -34.16
C TYR A 8 -2.21 -30.28 -32.71
N LEU A 9 -3.33 -30.94 -32.39
CA LEU A 9 -3.86 -30.97 -31.02
C LEU A 9 -2.98 -31.78 -30.05
N ARG A 10 -2.24 -32.78 -30.53
CA ARG A 10 -1.36 -33.63 -29.71
C ARG A 10 -0.03 -32.95 -29.38
N THR A 11 0.51 -32.21 -30.34
CA THR A 11 1.83 -31.57 -30.24
C THR A 11 1.80 -30.17 -29.62
N ASN A 12 0.63 -29.56 -29.46
CA ASN A 12 0.51 -28.20 -28.93
C ASN A 12 -0.11 -28.19 -27.51
N PRO A 13 0.69 -28.26 -26.42
CA PRO A 13 0.20 -28.30 -25.05
C PRO A 13 -0.53 -27.01 -24.62
N ALA A 14 -0.33 -25.90 -25.33
CA ALA A 14 -1.07 -24.66 -25.12
C ALA A 14 -2.53 -24.73 -25.59
N VAL A 15 -2.88 -25.67 -26.48
CA VAL A 15 -4.25 -25.86 -27.01
C VAL A 15 -5.07 -26.82 -26.13
N GLN A 16 -4.40 -27.67 -25.34
CA GLN A 16 -5.06 -28.63 -24.43
C GLN A 16 -5.38 -28.05 -23.05
N GLN A 17 -4.73 -26.96 -22.65
CA GLN A 17 -5.02 -26.34 -21.35
C GLN A 17 -6.17 -25.32 -21.50
N PRO A 18 -7.37 -25.60 -20.96
CA PRO A 18 -8.34 -24.52 -20.77
C PRO A 18 -7.67 -23.44 -19.91
N PRO A 19 -7.92 -22.14 -20.18
CA PRO A 19 -7.42 -21.07 -19.31
C PRO A 19 -7.80 -21.42 -17.87
N PRO A 20 -6.86 -21.35 -16.90
CA PRO A 20 -7.13 -21.79 -15.54
C PRO A 20 -8.41 -21.11 -15.04
N PRO A 21 -9.41 -21.86 -14.57
CA PRO A 21 -10.68 -21.30 -14.13
C PRO A 21 -10.43 -20.23 -13.07
N ALA A 22 -11.16 -19.11 -13.12
CA ALA A 22 -11.04 -18.02 -12.15
C ALA A 22 -11.13 -18.49 -10.67
N HIS A 23 -11.80 -19.63 -10.42
CA HIS A 23 -11.85 -20.31 -9.12
C HIS A 23 -10.47 -20.65 -8.54
N GLN A 24 -9.49 -21.08 -9.37
CA GLN A 24 -8.14 -21.40 -8.89
C GLN A 24 -7.40 -20.19 -8.31
N LEU A 25 -7.66 -18.99 -8.86
CA LEU A 25 -6.96 -17.78 -8.43
C LEU A 25 -7.52 -17.27 -7.09
N VAL A 26 -8.82 -17.40 -6.87
CA VAL A 26 -9.47 -17.03 -5.60
C VAL A 26 -9.02 -17.96 -4.46
N ASP A 27 -8.95 -19.26 -4.74
CA ASP A 27 -8.43 -20.23 -3.76
C ASP A 27 -6.95 -19.96 -3.45
N LYS A 28 -6.18 -19.56 -4.46
CA LYS A 28 -4.77 -19.19 -4.30
C LYS A 28 -4.64 -17.94 -3.43
N ILE A 29 -5.31 -16.83 -3.73
CA ILE A 29 -5.18 -15.60 -2.91
C ILE A 29 -5.59 -15.84 -1.45
N ARG A 30 -6.62 -16.66 -1.18
CA ARG A 30 -7.02 -17.03 0.19
C ARG A 30 -5.95 -17.83 0.91
N LYS A 31 -5.33 -18.79 0.21
CA LYS A 31 -4.18 -19.55 0.75
C LYS A 31 -3.01 -18.64 1.15
N TYR A 32 -2.84 -17.50 0.48
CA TYR A 32 -1.81 -16.51 0.81
C TYR A 32 -2.26 -15.45 1.83
N GLY A 33 -3.48 -15.58 2.39
CA GLY A 33 -3.98 -14.73 3.46
C GLY A 33 -4.88 -13.58 3.01
N ALA A 34 -5.39 -13.57 1.77
CA ALA A 34 -6.43 -12.63 1.39
C ALA A 34 -7.78 -13.04 2.01
N GLU A 35 -8.45 -12.09 2.63
CA GLU A 35 -9.71 -12.33 3.36
C GLU A 35 -10.91 -11.74 2.61
N GLU A 36 -12.10 -12.23 2.91
CA GLU A 36 -13.33 -11.62 2.40
C GLU A 36 -13.59 -10.28 3.10
N PHE A 37 -14.17 -9.32 2.38
CA PHE A 37 -14.53 -8.02 2.93
C PHE A 37 -16.04 -7.88 3.11
N ARG A 38 -16.45 -7.52 4.32
CA ARG A 38 -17.82 -7.14 4.67
C ARG A 38 -17.77 -5.84 5.43
N ALA A 39 -18.56 -4.88 4.97
CA ALA A 39 -18.74 -3.66 5.73
C ALA A 39 -19.83 -3.83 6.80
N THR A 40 -19.54 -3.47 8.04
CA THR A 40 -20.46 -3.36 9.17
C THR A 40 -20.66 -1.89 9.58
N ALA A 41 -21.72 -1.59 10.33
CA ALA A 41 -22.04 -0.21 10.71
C ALA A 41 -21.03 0.41 11.69
N ASP A 42 -20.27 -0.42 12.41
CA ASP A 42 -19.28 -0.03 13.41
C ASP A 42 -17.84 -0.18 12.88
N ASP A 43 -17.66 -0.16 11.55
CA ASP A 43 -16.36 -0.44 10.95
C ASP A 43 -15.30 0.59 11.31
N ASP A 44 -14.17 0.06 11.78
CA ASP A 44 -12.93 0.78 11.98
C ASP A 44 -12.26 1.03 10.62
N PRO A 45 -12.10 2.30 10.18
CA PRO A 45 -11.49 2.56 8.89
C PRO A 45 -10.01 2.16 8.83
N GLU A 46 -9.31 1.97 9.96
CA GLU A 46 -7.96 1.37 9.98
C GLU A 46 -8.00 -0.12 9.61
N ARG A 47 -9.02 -0.86 10.06
CA ARG A 47 -9.23 -2.27 9.71
C ARG A 47 -9.54 -2.43 8.22
N ASP A 48 -10.37 -1.54 7.67
CA ASP A 48 -10.73 -1.57 6.26
C ASP A 48 -9.56 -1.22 5.35
N GLU A 49 -8.70 -0.29 5.78
CA GLU A 49 -7.44 -0.03 5.12
C GLU A 49 -6.49 -1.22 5.19
N PHE A 50 -6.33 -1.82 6.38
CA PHE A 50 -5.49 -3.00 6.56
C PHE A 50 -5.92 -4.15 5.63
N TRP A 51 -7.23 -4.35 5.48
CA TRP A 51 -7.76 -5.35 4.54
C TRP A 51 -7.31 -5.05 3.09
N LEU A 52 -7.42 -3.79 2.65
CA LEU A 52 -7.01 -3.39 1.30
C LEU A 52 -5.51 -3.60 1.09
N GLU A 53 -4.67 -3.18 2.06
CA GLU A 53 -3.22 -3.33 2.00
C GLU A 53 -2.76 -4.78 1.98
N ASN A 54 -3.34 -5.62 2.85
CA ASN A 54 -3.06 -7.04 2.87
C ASN A 54 -3.44 -7.70 1.53
N THR A 55 -4.58 -7.30 0.95
CA THR A 55 -5.02 -7.80 -0.35
C THR A 55 -4.08 -7.38 -1.47
N ILE A 56 -3.66 -6.11 -1.53
CA ILE A 56 -2.64 -5.62 -2.49
C ILE A 56 -1.36 -6.45 -2.36
N ARG A 57 -0.85 -6.61 -1.13
CA ARG A 57 0.36 -7.40 -0.85
C ARG A 57 0.27 -8.84 -1.36
N VAL A 58 -0.87 -9.50 -1.16
CA VAL A 58 -1.09 -10.87 -1.63
C VAL A 58 -1.13 -10.93 -3.16
N LEU A 59 -1.80 -9.98 -3.81
CA LEU A 59 -1.90 -9.92 -5.27
C LEU A 59 -0.55 -9.65 -5.93
N ASP A 60 0.26 -8.75 -5.35
CA ASP A 60 1.63 -8.44 -5.80
C ASP A 60 2.55 -9.65 -5.65
N LYS A 61 2.47 -10.36 -4.53
CA LYS A 61 3.21 -11.61 -4.30
C LYS A 61 2.87 -12.69 -5.34
N LEU A 62 1.67 -12.64 -5.91
CA LEU A 62 1.22 -13.54 -6.97
C LEU A 62 1.47 -13.00 -8.38
N SER A 63 2.12 -11.83 -8.50
CA SER A 63 2.41 -11.13 -9.75
C SER A 63 1.14 -10.98 -10.61
N CYS A 64 0.02 -10.64 -9.97
CA CYS A 64 -1.25 -10.48 -10.65
C CYS A 64 -1.22 -9.24 -11.56
N THR A 65 -1.74 -9.36 -12.78
CA THR A 65 -1.94 -8.19 -13.65
C THR A 65 -3.09 -7.32 -13.11
N PRO A 66 -3.15 -6.01 -13.40
CA PRO A 66 -4.24 -5.14 -12.90
C PRO A 66 -5.65 -5.69 -13.18
N VAL A 67 -5.85 -6.27 -14.36
CA VAL A 67 -7.13 -6.92 -14.74
C VAL A 67 -7.44 -8.13 -13.86
N LYS A 68 -6.44 -8.94 -13.50
CA LYS A 68 -6.61 -10.08 -12.59
C LYS A 68 -6.84 -9.61 -11.15
N CYS A 69 -6.09 -8.60 -10.68
CA CYS A 69 -6.26 -7.99 -9.36
C CYS A 69 -7.70 -7.53 -9.14
N LEU A 70 -8.27 -6.83 -10.13
CA LEU A 70 -9.64 -6.37 -10.05
C LEU A 70 -10.65 -7.53 -9.95
N LYS A 71 -10.49 -8.58 -10.77
CA LYS A 71 -11.36 -9.77 -10.68
C LYS A 71 -11.27 -10.45 -9.31
N CYS A 72 -10.05 -10.56 -8.77
CA CYS A 72 -9.81 -11.13 -7.46
C CYS A 72 -10.47 -10.32 -6.35
N VAL A 73 -10.23 -9.01 -6.30
CA VAL A 73 -10.77 -8.18 -5.21
C VAL A 73 -12.29 -8.20 -5.20
N VAL A 74 -12.92 -8.14 -6.38
CA VAL A 74 -14.38 -8.12 -6.51
C VAL A 74 -14.98 -9.44 -6.00
N SER A 75 -14.28 -10.56 -6.19
CA SER A 75 -14.71 -11.87 -5.65
C SER A 75 -14.61 -11.98 -4.11
N LEU A 76 -13.80 -11.13 -3.48
CA LEU A 76 -13.65 -11.05 -2.03
C LEU A 76 -14.69 -10.14 -1.39
N LEU A 77 -15.31 -9.22 -2.13
CA LEU A 77 -16.37 -8.36 -1.61
C LEU A 77 -17.64 -9.17 -1.34
N LYS A 78 -18.30 -8.89 -0.21
CA LYS A 78 -19.53 -9.56 0.18
C LYS A 78 -20.64 -8.55 0.47
N GLU A 79 -21.87 -9.05 0.37
CA GLU A 79 -23.08 -8.36 0.83
C GLU A 79 -23.16 -6.92 0.31
N THR A 80 -23.33 -5.94 1.21
CA THR A 80 -23.51 -4.52 0.91
C THR A 80 -22.34 -3.95 0.12
N THR A 81 -21.11 -4.41 0.36
CA THR A 81 -19.93 -3.94 -0.37
C THR A 81 -19.92 -4.42 -1.82
N TYR A 82 -20.32 -5.67 -2.07
CA TYR A 82 -20.45 -6.16 -3.44
C TYR A 82 -21.56 -5.43 -4.20
N HIS A 83 -22.69 -5.14 -3.55
CA HIS A 83 -23.79 -4.37 -4.15
C HIS A 83 -23.39 -2.92 -4.45
N TRP A 84 -22.65 -2.27 -3.53
CA TRP A 84 -22.10 -0.94 -3.75
C TRP A 84 -21.20 -0.92 -4.99
N TRP A 85 -20.26 -1.85 -5.09
CA TRP A 85 -19.34 -1.93 -6.22
C TRP A 85 -20.08 -2.08 -7.56
N ASN A 86 -21.06 -2.99 -7.63
CA ASN A 86 -21.86 -3.19 -8.84
C ASN A 86 -22.69 -1.95 -9.23
N THR A 87 -23.21 -1.23 -8.23
CA THR A 87 -23.95 0.02 -8.47
C THR A 87 -23.03 1.09 -9.04
N LEU A 88 -21.83 1.24 -8.47
CA LEU A 88 -20.84 2.21 -8.93
C LEU A 88 -20.41 1.97 -10.37
N ILE A 89 -20.06 0.73 -10.73
CA ILE A 89 -19.63 0.42 -12.10
C ILE A 89 -20.78 0.45 -13.12
N SER A 90 -22.04 0.50 -12.69
CA SER A 90 -23.18 0.64 -13.61
C SER A 90 -23.29 2.04 -14.22
N VAL A 91 -22.71 3.05 -13.55
CA VAL A 91 -22.73 4.46 -13.98
C VAL A 91 -21.38 4.96 -14.49
N VAL A 92 -20.35 4.11 -14.48
CA VAL A 92 -18.98 4.45 -14.92
C VAL A 92 -18.67 3.72 -16.24
N PRO A 93 -18.09 4.40 -17.25
CA PRO A 93 -17.66 3.75 -18.49
C PRO A 93 -16.73 2.57 -18.21
N ARG A 94 -16.88 1.47 -18.96
CA ARG A 94 -16.16 0.22 -18.70
C ARG A 94 -14.64 0.39 -18.81
N GLU A 95 -14.19 1.24 -19.72
CA GLU A 95 -12.78 1.59 -19.91
C GLU A 95 -12.13 2.24 -18.67
N ASN A 96 -12.94 2.89 -17.83
CA ASN A 96 -12.45 3.56 -16.62
C ASN A 96 -12.43 2.62 -15.39
N VAL A 97 -13.03 1.43 -15.49
CA VAL A 97 -13.09 0.46 -14.38
C VAL A 97 -11.78 -0.32 -14.30
N THR A 98 -10.78 0.29 -13.69
CA THR A 98 -9.43 -0.27 -13.48
C THR A 98 -9.19 -0.69 -12.03
N TRP A 99 -8.06 -1.36 -11.78
CA TRP A 99 -7.60 -1.67 -10.42
C TRP A 99 -7.34 -0.42 -9.58
N GLU A 100 -6.77 0.62 -10.19
CA GLU A 100 -6.51 1.91 -9.55
C GLU A 100 -7.83 2.65 -9.22
N PHE A 101 -8.81 2.57 -10.12
CA PHE A 101 -10.15 3.09 -9.89
C PHE A 101 -10.82 2.40 -8.69
N PHE A 102 -10.77 1.06 -8.62
CA PHE A 102 -11.28 0.32 -7.47
C PHE A 102 -10.62 0.79 -6.17
N GLN A 103 -9.30 0.84 -6.14
CA GLN A 103 -8.56 1.26 -4.95
C GLN A 103 -8.96 2.68 -4.51
N THR A 104 -9.13 3.61 -5.44
CA THR A 104 -9.52 4.99 -5.14
C THR A 104 -10.93 5.06 -4.55
N GLU A 105 -11.89 4.41 -5.19
CA GLU A 105 -13.30 4.46 -4.76
C GLU A 105 -13.54 3.65 -3.48
N PHE A 106 -12.81 2.55 -3.28
CA PHE A 106 -12.86 1.80 -2.03
C PHE A 106 -12.38 2.67 -0.85
N ARG A 107 -11.22 3.33 -0.99
CA ARG A 107 -10.72 4.25 0.04
C ARG A 107 -11.72 5.35 0.33
N LYS A 108 -12.28 6.00 -0.71
CA LYS A 108 -13.29 7.06 -0.55
C LYS A 108 -14.56 6.58 0.16
N LYS A 109 -14.99 5.34 -0.07
CA LYS A 109 -16.23 4.79 0.50
C LYS A 109 -16.07 4.32 1.95
N TYR A 110 -14.99 3.62 2.26
CA TYR A 110 -14.81 2.90 3.51
C TYR A 110 -13.77 3.54 4.44
N ILE A 111 -12.79 4.25 3.88
CA ILE A 111 -11.79 4.97 4.67
C ILE A 111 -12.24 6.41 4.80
N SER A 112 -12.69 6.79 6.00
CA SER A 112 -13.20 8.14 6.27
C SER A 112 -12.19 9.21 5.85
N GLN A 113 -12.63 10.20 5.06
CA GLN A 113 -11.79 11.36 4.71
C GLN A 113 -11.24 12.03 5.98
N ARG A 114 -12.02 12.07 7.06
CA ARG A 114 -11.57 12.59 8.36
C ARG A 114 -10.40 11.79 8.94
N LEU A 115 -10.39 10.45 8.78
CA LEU A 115 -9.25 9.64 9.22
C LEU A 115 -8.03 9.93 8.36
N LEU A 116 -8.19 10.03 7.04
CA LEU A 116 -7.10 10.39 6.14
C LEU A 116 -6.52 11.76 6.48
N ASP A 117 -7.36 12.75 6.69
CA ASP A 117 -6.96 14.10 7.09
C ASP A 117 -6.29 14.10 8.46
N GLN A 118 -6.79 13.29 9.40
CA GLN A 118 -6.18 13.11 10.71
C GLN A 118 -4.78 12.48 10.61
N LYS A 119 -4.62 11.37 9.88
CA LYS A 119 -3.30 10.73 9.66
C LYS A 119 -2.34 11.63 8.90
N LYS A 120 -2.83 12.42 7.94
CA LYS A 120 -2.06 13.48 7.26
C LYS A 120 -1.58 14.53 8.26
N LYS A 121 -2.46 15.00 9.15
CA LYS A 121 -2.08 15.93 10.21
C LYS A 121 -1.04 15.33 11.16
N GLU A 122 -1.26 14.10 11.62
CA GLU A 122 -0.31 13.36 12.46
C GLU A 122 1.07 13.24 11.79
N PHE A 123 1.13 13.00 10.48
CA PHE A 123 2.38 12.97 9.72
C PHE A 123 3.07 14.33 9.66
N LEU A 124 2.32 15.41 9.39
CA LEU A 124 2.89 16.77 9.28
C LEU A 124 3.38 17.31 10.62
N GLU A 125 2.71 16.94 11.72
CA GLU A 125 3.06 17.33 13.08
C GLU A 125 4.04 16.35 13.73
N LEU A 126 4.48 15.31 13.02
CA LEU A 126 5.39 14.30 13.53
C LEU A 126 6.74 14.93 13.84
N LYS A 127 6.98 15.17 15.13
CA LYS A 127 8.29 15.53 15.67
C LYS A 127 9.03 14.27 16.09
N GLN A 128 10.35 14.35 16.12
CA GLN A 128 11.31 13.29 16.46
C GLN A 128 10.68 12.18 17.31
N GLY A 129 10.52 11.01 16.70
CA GLY A 129 9.82 9.85 17.22
C GLY A 129 10.34 8.58 16.53
N SER A 130 9.57 7.49 16.56
CA SER A 130 10.02 6.24 15.94
C SER A 130 10.03 6.34 14.41
N MET A 131 11.13 5.93 13.77
CA MET A 131 11.24 5.75 12.32
C MET A 131 10.07 4.93 11.76
N THR A 132 9.61 3.94 12.53
CA THR A 132 8.47 3.10 12.19
C THR A 132 7.18 3.92 12.04
N GLU A 133 6.96 4.91 12.90
CA GLU A 133 5.79 5.80 12.83
C GLU A 133 5.85 6.70 11.60
N PHE A 134 7.04 7.25 11.29
CA PHE A 134 7.23 8.08 10.10
C PHE A 134 6.92 7.30 8.83
N VAL A 135 7.49 6.10 8.68
CA VAL A 135 7.22 5.24 7.52
C VAL A 135 5.74 4.87 7.45
N ARG A 136 5.12 4.51 8.59
CA ARG A 136 3.70 4.15 8.64
C ARG A 136 2.79 5.31 8.23
N LEU A 137 3.09 6.53 8.65
CA LEU A 137 2.27 7.71 8.39
C LEU A 137 2.54 8.34 7.01
N SER A 138 3.74 8.16 6.44
CA SER A 138 4.12 8.71 5.13
C SER A 138 3.20 8.27 3.99
N LYS A 139 2.60 7.08 4.09
CA LYS A 139 1.68 6.54 3.07
C LYS A 139 0.43 7.41 2.88
N TYR A 140 -0.04 8.11 3.92
CA TYR A 140 -1.21 8.97 3.86
C TYR A 140 -0.90 10.34 3.25
N ALA A 141 0.38 10.72 3.16
CA ALA A 141 0.81 12.01 2.69
C ALA A 141 1.48 11.96 1.30
N ARG A 142 1.42 10.83 0.58
CA ARG A 142 2.06 10.68 -0.75
C ARG A 142 1.71 11.78 -1.76
N GLU A 143 0.50 12.32 -1.70
CA GLU A 143 0.09 13.45 -2.56
C GLU A 143 0.90 14.74 -2.27
N TRP A 144 1.36 14.91 -1.04
CA TRP A 144 2.10 16.09 -0.55
C TRP A 144 3.61 15.88 -0.53
N VAL A 145 4.05 14.62 -0.36
CA VAL A 145 5.44 14.19 -0.46
C VAL A 145 5.61 13.18 -1.61
N PRO A 146 5.41 13.61 -2.87
CA PRO A 146 5.36 12.69 -4.03
C PRO A 146 6.72 12.11 -4.39
N THR A 147 7.81 12.76 -3.98
CA THR A 147 9.17 12.33 -4.26
C THR A 147 9.92 11.93 -2.99
N GLU A 148 10.92 11.06 -3.13
CA GLU A 148 11.80 10.70 -2.01
C GLU A 148 12.50 11.92 -1.41
N ALA A 149 12.86 12.90 -2.24
CA ALA A 149 13.42 14.17 -1.77
C ALA A 149 12.43 14.96 -0.90
N ASP A 150 11.13 14.94 -1.21
CA ASP A 150 10.12 15.62 -0.39
C ASP A 150 9.86 14.87 0.92
N ILE A 151 9.96 13.52 0.90
CA ILE A 151 9.96 12.70 2.12
C ILE A 151 11.16 13.07 3.00
N CYS A 152 12.36 13.23 2.42
CA CYS A 152 13.57 13.62 3.16
C CYS A 152 13.41 14.99 3.82
N LYS A 153 12.93 15.99 3.08
CA LYS A 153 12.67 17.34 3.63
C LYS A 153 11.66 17.28 4.78
N GLN A 154 10.57 16.52 4.62
CA GLN A 154 9.57 16.39 5.68
C GLN A 154 10.14 15.69 6.92
N PHE A 155 10.99 14.69 6.72
CA PHE A 155 11.71 14.03 7.82
C PHE A 155 12.63 15.01 8.56
N GLU A 156 13.41 15.82 7.83
CA GLU A 156 14.29 16.85 8.40
C GLU A 156 13.53 17.90 9.23
N VAL A 157 12.32 18.30 8.79
CA VAL A 157 11.45 19.21 9.54
C VAL A 157 11.07 18.63 10.91
N GLY A 158 10.89 17.31 11.00
CA GLY A 158 10.57 16.61 12.24
C GLY A 158 11.75 16.37 13.17
N LEU A 159 13.00 16.50 12.70
CA LEU A 159 14.19 16.27 13.52
C LEU A 159 14.36 17.35 14.60
N ASN A 160 14.96 16.95 15.72
CA ASN A 160 15.40 17.92 16.72
C ASN A 160 16.50 18.82 16.17
N GLU A 161 16.50 20.08 16.61
CA GLU A 161 17.37 21.14 16.12
C GLU A 161 18.87 20.76 16.10
N ASP A 162 19.37 20.03 17.11
CA ASP A 162 20.76 19.57 17.18
C ASP A 162 21.09 18.63 16.00
N ILE A 163 20.20 17.67 15.72
CA ILE A 163 20.36 16.70 14.62
C ILE A 163 20.09 17.38 13.28
N LYS A 164 19.04 18.20 13.21
CA LYS A 164 18.64 18.94 12.01
C LYS A 164 19.78 19.81 11.50
N LEU A 165 20.53 20.47 12.39
CA LEU A 165 21.72 21.24 12.01
C LEU A 165 22.80 20.36 11.38
N LEU A 166 23.07 19.18 11.96
CA LEU A 166 24.07 18.23 11.45
C LEU A 166 23.68 17.63 10.11
N ILE A 167 22.41 17.27 9.96
CA ILE A 167 21.89 16.58 8.77
C ILE A 167 21.61 17.57 7.63
N GLY A 168 21.07 18.76 7.93
CA GLY A 168 20.70 19.75 6.92
C GLY A 168 21.89 20.26 6.09
N ILE A 169 23.11 20.21 6.64
CA ILE A 169 24.34 20.53 5.90
C ILE A 169 24.64 19.51 4.79
N LEU A 170 24.21 18.26 4.95
CA LEU A 170 24.52 17.17 4.04
C LEU A 170 23.59 17.12 2.81
N GLU A 171 22.47 17.86 2.83
CA GLU A 171 21.46 17.93 1.76
C GLU A 171 21.07 16.55 1.19
N LEU A 172 20.86 15.56 2.06
CA LEU A 172 20.62 14.18 1.66
C LEU A 172 19.23 14.03 1.03
N ARG A 173 19.19 13.33 -0.12
CA ARG A 173 17.94 13.12 -0.89
C ARG A 173 17.49 11.66 -0.92
N GLU A 174 18.28 10.77 -0.36
CA GLU A 174 17.99 9.35 -0.22
C GLU A 174 17.54 9.09 1.22
N PHE A 175 16.29 8.65 1.40
CA PHE A 175 15.65 8.57 2.71
C PHE A 175 16.37 7.61 3.65
N VAL A 176 16.84 6.48 3.12
CA VAL A 176 17.58 5.48 3.91
C VAL A 176 18.90 6.05 4.44
N VAL A 177 19.61 6.83 3.61
CA VAL A 177 20.88 7.45 4.00
C VAL A 177 20.63 8.54 5.05
N LEU A 178 19.62 9.39 4.83
CA LEU A 178 19.18 10.42 5.76
C LEU A 178 18.83 9.83 7.13
N ALA A 179 18.00 8.78 7.13
CA ALA A 179 17.55 8.07 8.33
C ALA A 179 18.72 7.49 9.14
N ASP A 180 19.66 6.81 8.47
CA ASP A 180 20.86 6.25 9.10
C ASP A 180 21.75 7.34 9.72
N ARG A 181 21.97 8.44 9.00
CA ARG A 181 22.78 9.56 9.51
C ARG A 181 22.11 10.26 10.68
N ALA A 182 20.81 10.47 10.63
CA ALA A 182 20.05 11.06 11.73
C ALA A 182 20.11 10.17 12.98
N HIS A 183 19.97 8.85 12.82
CA HIS A 183 20.08 7.91 13.93
C HIS A 183 21.49 7.92 14.55
N LYS A 184 22.55 7.89 13.74
CA LYS A 184 23.93 7.99 14.24
C LYS A 184 24.20 9.30 14.97
N ALA A 185 23.71 10.42 14.44
CA ALA A 185 23.82 11.71 15.09
C ALA A 185 23.11 11.74 16.45
N GLU A 186 21.94 11.11 16.54
CA GLU A 186 21.19 10.99 17.80
C GLU A 186 22.01 10.24 18.86
N GLU A 187 22.60 9.10 18.52
CA GLU A 187 23.41 8.30 19.46
C GLU A 187 24.66 9.08 19.93
N LEU A 188 25.37 9.75 19.02
CA LEU A 188 26.54 10.58 19.37
C LEU A 188 26.17 11.73 20.32
N ILE A 189 25.01 12.36 20.11
CA ILE A 189 24.53 13.44 20.99
C ILE A 189 24.18 12.89 22.38
N LYS A 190 23.58 11.69 22.46
CA LYS A 190 23.27 11.01 23.74
C LYS A 190 24.56 10.67 24.48
N GLU A 191 25.55 10.09 23.80
CA GLU A 191 26.86 9.74 24.38
C GLU A 191 27.58 10.98 24.93
N LYS A 192 27.63 12.07 24.15
CA LYS A 192 28.22 13.34 24.59
C LYS A 192 27.53 13.88 25.84
N LYS A 193 26.19 13.92 25.85
CA LYS A 193 25.41 14.40 27.01
C LYS A 193 25.61 13.51 28.25
N GLN A 194 25.85 12.22 28.08
CA GLN A 194 26.14 11.31 29.19
C GLN A 194 27.54 11.54 29.75
N ALA A 195 28.56 11.65 28.89
CA ALA A 195 29.93 11.95 29.31
C ALA A 195 30.04 13.29 30.06
N GLU A 196 29.29 14.31 29.63
CA GLU A 196 29.21 15.62 30.31
C GLU A 196 28.53 15.55 31.68
N ARG A 197 27.69 14.56 31.95
CA ARG A 197 27.04 14.35 33.26
C ARG A 197 27.90 13.55 34.24
N GLU A 198 28.79 12.72 33.71
CA GLU A 198 29.70 11.87 34.48
C GLU A 198 31.04 12.56 34.82
N ALA A 199 31.31 13.71 34.20
CA ALA A 199 32.46 14.57 34.45
C ALA A 199 32.20 15.60 35.55
#